data_AF-A0A924QWQ2-F1
#
_entry.id   AF-A0A924QWQ2-F1
#
_cell.length_a   1.000
_cell.length_b   1.000
_cell.length_c   1.000
_cell.angle_alpha   90.00
_cell.angle_beta   90.00
_cell.angle_gamma   90.00
#
_symmetry.space_group_name_H-M   'P 1'
#
loop_
_entity.id
_entity.type
_entity.pdbx_description
1 polymer ?
#
loop_
_entity_poly.entity_id
_entity_poly.type
_entity_poly.pdbx_seq_one_letter_code
_entity_poly.pdbx_strand_id
1 'polypeptide(L)'
;DQLQLGRHRIEVLPALHTVPAVGFAVLGSPEGAWVFTGDTAPNPALWRRLQALQVHSLVIETAFRNHECQLAAVSRHLHPAALGEELQHLAQGVRVFITHIKPGELDAVMGEIAALDPRHRIQALVAGQVMALG
;
A
#
# COMPACT_ATOMS: atom_id res chain seq x y z
N ASP A 1 -16.48 -4.47 6.58
CA ASP A 1 -16.77 -5.82 7.11
C ASP A 1 -15.58 -6.40 7.86
N GLN A 2 -15.82 -7.32 8.79
CA GLN A 2 -14.77 -7.98 9.57
C GLN A 2 -15.04 -9.48 9.68
N LEU A 3 -13.98 -10.29 9.66
CA LEU A 3 -13.99 -11.74 9.82
C LEU A 3 -12.97 -12.15 10.88
N GLN A 4 -13.36 -13.04 11.80
CA GLN A 4 -12.44 -13.62 12.79
C GLN A 4 -11.97 -15.00 12.32
N LEU A 5 -10.66 -15.22 12.24
CA LEU A 5 -10.02 -16.49 11.92
C LEU A 5 -8.96 -16.83 12.97
N GLY A 6 -9.31 -17.68 13.94
CA GLY A 6 -8.43 -17.97 15.07
C GLY A 6 -8.11 -16.70 15.85
N ARG A 7 -6.83 -16.39 16.03
CA ARG A 7 -6.39 -15.12 16.67
C ARG A 7 -6.42 -13.92 15.72
N HIS A 8 -6.50 -14.14 14.41
CA HIS A 8 -6.42 -13.08 13.43
C HIS A 8 -7.80 -12.51 13.14
N ARG A 9 -7.89 -11.19 13.07
CA ARG A 9 -9.08 -10.49 12.57
C ARG A 9 -8.75 -9.90 11.21
N ILE A 10 -9.54 -10.23 10.20
CA ILE A 10 -9.44 -9.65 8.86
C ILE A 10 -10.49 -8.57 8.75
N GLU A 11 -10.07 -7.37 8.36
CA GLU A 11 -10.93 -6.22 8.15
C GLU A 11 -10.85 -5.77 6.69
N VAL A 12 -12.01 -5.56 6.08
CA VAL A 12 -12.13 -5.00 4.73
C VAL A 12 -11.90 -3.50 4.80
N LEU A 13 -10.98 -3.00 3.97
CA LEU A 13 -10.60 -1.59 3.86
C LEU A 13 -11.18 -0.97 2.59
N PRO A 14 -11.51 0.34 2.61
CA PRO A 14 -11.95 1.03 1.41
C PRO A 14 -10.80 1.15 0.40
N ALA A 15 -11.10 0.95 -0.88
CA ALA A 15 -10.22 1.27 -2.00
C ALA A 15 -10.95 2.20 -2.97
N LEU A 16 -10.20 3.04 -3.70
CA LEU A 16 -10.76 3.93 -4.72
C LEU A 16 -10.25 3.51 -6.10
N HIS A 17 -11.07 2.78 -6.86
CA HIS A 17 -10.66 2.24 -8.16
C HIS A 17 -11.79 2.32 -9.21
N THR A 18 -11.53 1.98 -10.48
CA THR A 18 -12.49 2.12 -11.59
C THR A 18 -13.62 1.09 -11.53
N VAL A 19 -13.35 -0.07 -10.95
CA VAL A 19 -14.30 -1.13 -10.61
C VAL A 19 -14.40 -1.30 -9.09
N PRO A 20 -15.43 -1.99 -8.55
CA PRO A 20 -15.48 -2.30 -7.12
C PRO A 20 -14.19 -2.98 -6.65
N ALA A 21 -13.52 -2.35 -5.69
CA ALA A 21 -12.24 -2.80 -5.15
C ALA A 21 -12.23 -2.62 -3.63
N VAL A 22 -11.41 -3.42 -2.96
CA VAL A 22 -11.21 -3.36 -1.50
C VAL A 22 -9.76 -3.69 -1.16
N GLY A 23 -9.32 -3.20 -0.02
CA GLY A 23 -8.11 -3.68 0.65
C GLY A 23 -8.45 -4.56 1.85
N PHE A 24 -7.43 -5.08 2.52
CA PHE A 24 -7.54 -5.88 3.73
C PHE A 24 -6.49 -5.47 4.77
N ALA A 25 -6.90 -5.42 6.03
CA ALA A 25 -6.00 -5.41 7.18
C ALA A 25 -6.13 -6.75 7.91
N VAL A 26 -5.00 -7.38 8.20
CA VAL A 26 -4.91 -8.54 9.09
C VAL A 26 -4.35 -8.07 10.43
N LEU A 27 -5.18 -8.16 11.47
CA LEU A 27 -4.85 -7.81 12.85
C LEU A 27 -4.65 -9.07 13.70
N GLY A 28 -4.04 -8.92 14.88
CA GLY A 28 -3.83 -10.01 15.86
C GLY A 28 -2.36 -10.35 16.12
N SER A 29 -1.44 -9.75 15.36
CA SER A 29 0.00 -9.78 15.66
C SER A 29 0.39 -8.73 16.70
N PRO A 30 1.29 -9.03 17.64
CA PRO A 30 1.82 -8.04 18.58
C PRO A 30 2.68 -6.96 17.90
N GLU A 31 3.19 -7.21 16.68
CA GLU A 31 3.99 -6.24 15.92
C GLU A 31 3.12 -5.15 15.27
N GLY A 32 1.81 -5.43 15.10
CA GLY A 32 0.86 -4.56 14.42
C GLY A 32 0.20 -5.24 13.22
N ALA A 33 -0.70 -4.51 12.55
CA ALA A 33 -1.45 -4.98 11.41
C ALA A 33 -0.56 -5.12 10.16
N TRP A 34 -0.83 -6.17 9.39
CA TRP A 34 -0.39 -6.28 8.00
C TRP A 34 -1.52 -5.82 7.09
N VAL A 35 -1.19 -4.94 6.14
CA VAL A 35 -2.18 -4.26 5.28
C VAL A 35 -1.85 -4.56 3.82
N PHE A 36 -2.88 -4.90 3.04
CA PHE A 36 -2.83 -4.96 1.58
C PHE A 36 -3.92 -4.07 1.01
N THR A 37 -3.57 -3.03 0.26
CA THR A 37 -4.56 -2.05 -0.19
C THR A 37 -5.39 -2.51 -1.39
N GLY A 38 -4.89 -3.49 -2.14
CA GLY A 38 -5.33 -3.69 -3.52
C GLY A 38 -4.99 -2.49 -4.40
N ASP A 39 -5.62 -2.41 -5.56
CA ASP A 39 -5.53 -1.27 -6.46
C ASP A 39 -6.33 -0.09 -5.90
N THR A 40 -5.70 1.07 -5.83
CA THR A 40 -6.33 2.28 -5.30
C THR A 40 -5.64 3.53 -5.83
N ALA A 41 -6.42 4.56 -6.11
CA ALA A 41 -5.96 5.94 -6.23
C ALA A 41 -5.81 6.58 -4.83
N PRO A 42 -5.38 7.85 -4.74
CA PRO A 42 -5.36 8.57 -3.47
C PRO A 42 -6.69 8.49 -2.72
N ASN A 43 -6.66 8.00 -1.48
CA ASN A 43 -7.87 7.58 -0.78
C ASN A 43 -7.89 8.01 0.69
N PRO A 44 -8.48 9.18 1.00
CA PRO A 44 -8.56 9.68 2.38
C PRO A 44 -9.28 8.75 3.37
N ALA A 45 -10.23 7.92 2.89
CA ALA A 45 -10.95 6.98 3.75
C ALA A 45 -10.05 5.82 4.21
N LEU A 46 -9.16 5.36 3.34
CA LEU A 46 -8.14 4.36 3.67
C LEU A 46 -7.22 4.88 4.77
N TRP A 47 -6.62 6.06 4.58
CA TRP A 47 -5.66 6.61 5.54
C TRP A 47 -6.27 6.93 6.89
N ARG A 48 -7.52 7.45 6.92
CA ARG A 48 -8.24 7.64 8.18
C ARG A 48 -8.36 6.33 8.97
N ARG A 49 -8.57 5.20 8.27
CA ARG A 49 -8.63 3.90 8.94
C ARG A 49 -7.25 3.43 9.39
N LEU A 50 -6.22 3.57 8.54
CA LEU A 50 -4.86 3.14 8.84
C LEU A 50 -4.23 3.91 10.00
N GLN A 51 -4.55 5.21 10.14
CA GLN A 51 -4.11 6.03 11.29
C GLN A 51 -4.68 5.55 12.63
N ALA A 52 -5.80 4.83 12.61
CA ALA A 52 -6.40 4.23 13.80
C ALA A 52 -5.87 2.80 14.07
N LEU A 53 -4.86 2.35 13.32
CA LEU A 53 -4.22 1.05 13.47
C LEU A 53 -2.73 1.22 13.78
N GLN A 54 -2.17 0.30 14.55
CA GLN A 54 -0.73 0.12 14.58
C GLN A 54 -0.34 -0.65 13.32
N VAL A 55 0.05 0.03 12.25
CA VAL A 55 0.46 -0.61 10.99
C VAL A 55 1.92 -1.05 11.10
N HIS A 56 2.18 -2.34 10.90
CA HIS A 56 3.54 -2.87 10.85
C HIS A 56 4.05 -2.96 9.41
N SER A 57 3.21 -3.51 8.53
CA SER A 57 3.55 -3.73 7.11
C SER A 57 2.41 -3.25 6.23
N LEU A 58 2.77 -2.52 5.17
CA LEU A 58 1.85 -1.99 4.17
C LEU A 58 2.27 -2.50 2.78
N VAL A 59 1.44 -3.30 2.14
CA VAL A 59 1.56 -3.67 0.74
C VAL A 59 0.63 -2.77 -0.06
N ILE A 60 1.20 -1.93 -0.91
CA ILE A 60 0.48 -0.88 -1.66
C ILE A 60 0.96 -0.84 -3.12
N GLU A 61 0.04 -0.52 -4.02
CA GLU A 61 0.33 -0.48 -5.45
C GLU A 61 1.15 0.74 -5.88
N THR A 62 1.92 0.59 -6.95
CA THR A 62 2.39 1.72 -7.78
C THR A 62 2.58 1.21 -9.21
N ALA A 63 1.61 1.49 -10.08
CA ALA A 63 1.54 0.91 -11.43
C ALA A 63 2.12 1.80 -12.54
N PHE A 64 2.39 3.07 -12.26
CA PHE A 64 2.79 4.09 -13.23
C PHE A 64 4.01 4.86 -12.75
N ARG A 65 4.76 5.44 -13.69
CA ARG A 65 5.83 6.41 -13.39
C ARG A 65 5.26 7.81 -13.16
N ASN A 66 6.06 8.70 -12.60
CA ASN A 66 5.67 10.09 -12.35
C ASN A 66 5.24 10.84 -13.62
N HIS A 67 5.91 10.61 -14.76
CA HIS A 67 5.52 11.26 -16.02
C HIS A 67 4.19 10.73 -16.59
N GLU A 68 3.70 9.60 -16.10
CA GLU A 68 2.41 8.99 -16.48
C GLU A 68 1.29 9.38 -15.50
N CYS A 69 1.49 10.41 -14.65
CA CYS A 69 0.55 10.80 -13.60
C CYS A 69 -0.89 11.04 -14.10
N GLN A 70 -1.06 11.59 -15.31
CA GLN A 70 -2.38 11.79 -15.91
C GLN A 70 -3.07 10.45 -16.21
N LEU A 71 -2.32 9.47 -16.73
CA LEU A 71 -2.85 8.14 -17.02
C LEU A 71 -3.16 7.37 -15.73
N ALA A 72 -2.30 7.51 -14.71
CA ALA A 72 -2.54 6.97 -13.38
C ALA A 72 -3.83 7.51 -12.77
N ALA A 73 -4.07 8.83 -12.88
CA ALA A 73 -5.28 9.48 -12.38
C ALA A 73 -6.55 8.99 -13.09
N VAL A 74 -6.55 8.92 -14.43
CA VAL A 74 -7.69 8.42 -15.20
C VAL A 74 -7.97 6.95 -14.91
N SER A 75 -6.92 6.15 -14.71
CA SER A 75 -7.02 4.71 -14.43
C SER A 75 -7.23 4.39 -12.94
N ARG A 76 -7.24 5.41 -12.06
CA ARG A 76 -7.35 5.29 -10.59
C ARG A 76 -6.28 4.38 -9.97
N HIS A 77 -5.02 4.69 -10.24
CA HIS A 77 -3.83 4.05 -9.67
C HIS A 77 -2.85 5.09 -9.11
N LEU A 78 -1.85 4.62 -8.38
CA LEU A 78 -0.77 5.46 -7.87
C LEU A 78 0.41 5.55 -8.85
N HIS A 79 1.19 6.60 -8.65
CA HIS A 79 2.53 6.83 -9.18
C HIS A 79 3.43 7.28 -8.01
N PRO A 80 4.78 7.23 -8.11
CA PRO A 80 5.68 7.45 -6.99
C PRO A 80 5.45 8.75 -6.20
N ALA A 81 5.17 9.87 -6.86
CA ALA A 81 4.90 11.14 -6.18
C ALA A 81 3.61 11.07 -5.34
N ALA A 82 2.50 10.57 -5.90
CA ALA A 82 1.26 10.36 -5.15
C ALA A 82 1.42 9.32 -4.02
N LEU A 83 2.18 8.24 -4.25
CA LEU A 83 2.53 7.30 -3.16
C LEU A 83 3.24 8.05 -2.02
N GLY A 84 4.20 8.90 -2.35
CA GLY A 84 4.93 9.72 -1.39
C GLY A 84 4.02 10.60 -0.55
N GLU A 85 3.07 11.29 -1.17
CA GLU A 85 2.05 12.11 -0.49
C GLU A 85 1.17 11.26 0.44
N GLU A 86 0.68 10.13 -0.06
CA GLU A 86 -0.19 9.23 0.69
C GLU A 86 0.51 8.63 1.92
N LEU A 87 1.80 8.26 1.79
CA LEU A 87 2.61 7.75 2.91
C LEU A 87 2.81 8.77 4.04
N GLN A 88 2.73 10.09 3.76
CA GLN A 88 2.84 11.13 4.80
C GLN A 88 1.74 11.04 5.87
N HIS A 89 0.60 10.39 5.55
CA HIS A 89 -0.47 10.16 6.51
C HIS A 89 -0.06 9.21 7.64
N LEU A 90 1.01 8.43 7.50
CA LEU A 90 1.56 7.59 8.57
C LEU A 90 2.67 8.33 9.32
N ALA A 91 2.41 8.65 10.59
CA ALA A 91 3.36 9.34 11.44
C ALA A 91 4.59 8.49 11.80
N GLN A 92 4.43 7.16 11.84
CA GLN A 92 5.50 6.22 12.21
C GLN A 92 6.08 5.55 10.96
N GLY A 93 7.38 5.23 11.01
CA GLY A 93 8.03 4.45 9.98
C GLY A 93 7.45 3.04 9.91
N VAL A 94 7.03 2.63 8.71
CA VAL A 94 6.45 1.30 8.44
C VAL A 94 7.24 0.61 7.33
N ARG A 95 7.10 -0.71 7.25
CA ARG A 95 7.65 -1.50 6.14
C ARG A 95 6.67 -1.42 4.97
N VAL A 96 7.09 -0.81 3.87
CA VAL A 96 6.26 -0.64 2.68
C VAL A 96 6.74 -1.59 1.59
N PHE A 97 5.82 -2.33 1.01
CA PHE A 97 6.06 -3.27 -0.08
C PHE A 97 5.29 -2.80 -1.30
N ILE A 98 6.00 -2.48 -2.37
CA ILE A 98 5.40 -2.00 -3.61
C ILE A 98 4.99 -3.19 -4.47
N THR A 99 3.73 -3.24 -4.85
CA THR A 99 3.17 -4.25 -5.75
C THR A 99 2.62 -3.63 -7.03
N HIS A 100 2.16 -4.48 -7.95
CA HIS A 100 1.46 -4.07 -9.17
C HIS A 100 2.31 -3.20 -10.12
N ILE A 101 3.64 -3.32 -10.03
CA ILE A 101 4.55 -2.67 -10.97
C ILE A 101 4.52 -3.44 -12.30
N LYS A 102 4.38 -2.72 -13.42
CA LYS A 102 4.36 -3.33 -14.75
C LYS A 102 5.70 -4.00 -15.07
N PRO A 103 5.69 -5.16 -15.76
CA PRO A 103 6.92 -5.79 -16.23
C PRO A 103 7.78 -4.80 -17.06
N GLY A 104 9.06 -4.72 -16.74
CA GLY A 104 10.01 -3.79 -17.39
C GLY A 104 10.07 -2.39 -16.77
N GLU A 105 9.18 -2.04 -15.85
CA GLU A 105 9.14 -0.71 -15.22
C GLU A 105 9.69 -0.68 -13.78
N LEU A 106 10.11 -1.84 -13.26
CA LEU A 106 10.57 -2.00 -11.86
C LEU A 106 11.65 -1.00 -11.48
N ASP A 107 12.75 -0.95 -12.23
CA ASP A 107 13.90 -0.10 -11.91
C ASP A 107 13.55 1.39 -11.99
N ALA A 108 12.72 1.77 -12.97
CA ALA A 108 12.29 3.16 -13.14
C ALA A 108 11.38 3.60 -11.98
N VAL A 109 10.35 2.82 -11.66
CA VAL A 109 9.42 3.11 -10.56
C VAL A 109 10.15 3.13 -9.22
N MET A 110 10.97 2.11 -8.93
CA MET A 110 11.72 2.04 -7.67
C MET A 110 12.79 3.13 -7.57
N GLY A 111 13.39 3.55 -8.69
CA GLY A 111 14.31 4.68 -8.74
C GLY A 111 13.63 6.01 -8.35
N GLU A 112 12.41 6.26 -8.83
CA GLU A 112 11.61 7.42 -8.43
C GLU A 112 11.17 7.33 -6.95
N ILE A 113 10.82 6.13 -6.48
CA ILE A 113 10.45 5.88 -5.07
C ILE A 113 11.64 6.10 -4.12
N ALA A 114 12.86 5.80 -4.55
CA ALA A 114 14.06 6.01 -3.74
C ALA A 114 14.31 7.49 -3.41
N ALA A 115 13.69 8.42 -4.13
CA ALA A 115 13.76 9.87 -3.87
C ALA A 115 12.72 10.37 -2.85
N LEU A 116 11.83 9.51 -2.35
CA LEU A 116 10.79 9.86 -1.37
C LEU A 116 11.36 9.98 0.06
N ASP A 117 10.51 10.43 1.02
CA ASP A 117 10.87 10.53 2.44
C ASP A 117 11.39 9.15 2.96
N PRO A 118 12.64 9.08 3.48
CA PRO A 118 13.25 7.84 3.94
C PRO A 118 12.66 7.30 5.25
N ARG A 119 11.66 7.98 5.85
CA ARG A 119 10.93 7.51 7.04
C ARG A 119 10.42 6.09 6.89
N HIS A 120 9.94 5.74 5.70
CA HIS A 120 9.39 4.41 5.42
C HIS A 120 10.46 3.51 4.81
N ARG A 121 10.48 2.25 5.22
CA ARG A 121 11.36 1.24 4.62
C ARG A 121 10.65 0.65 3.42
N ILE A 122 10.87 1.25 2.25
CA ILE A 122 10.20 0.88 1.00
C ILE A 122 11.04 -0.12 0.21
N GLN A 123 10.41 -1.19 -0.26
CA GLN A 123 11.02 -2.17 -1.17
C GLN A 123 9.98 -2.72 -2.15
N ALA A 124 10.42 -3.22 -3.30
CA ALA A 124 9.53 -3.95 -4.19
C ALA A 124 9.16 -5.32 -3.60
N LEU A 125 7.91 -5.73 -3.80
CA LEU A 125 7.48 -7.10 -3.53
C LEU A 125 8.04 -8.02 -4.62
N VAL A 126 8.56 -9.18 -4.24
CA VAL A 126 9.12 -10.16 -5.20
C VAL A 126 8.29 -11.43 -5.27
N ALA A 127 8.27 -12.05 -6.46
CA ALA A 127 7.56 -13.31 -6.66
C ALA A 127 8.09 -14.40 -5.69
N GLY A 128 7.16 -15.09 -5.02
CA GLY A 128 7.50 -16.11 -4.02
C GLY A 128 7.89 -15.56 -2.64
N GLN A 129 7.82 -14.25 -2.41
CA GLN A 129 8.08 -13.68 -1.10
C GLN A 129 7.06 -14.15 -0.06
N VAL A 130 7.55 -14.62 1.08
CA VAL A 130 6.73 -15.04 2.22
C VAL A 130 6.77 -13.97 3.31
N MET A 131 5.59 -13.61 3.82
CA MET A 131 5.42 -12.65 4.92
C MET A 131 4.73 -13.34 6.09
N ALA A 132 5.38 -13.42 7.25
CA ALA A 132 4.78 -13.95 8.45
C ALA A 132 3.85 -12.91 9.09
N LEU A 133 2.64 -13.32 9.47
CA LEU A 133 1.59 -12.43 10.01
C LEU A 133 1.47 -12.51 11.54
N GLY A 134 2.55 -12.89 12.21
CA GLY A 134 2.61 -13.06 13.66
C GLY A 134 1.88 -14.29 14.14
#